data_AF-A0A944RZG4-F1
#
_entry.id   AF-A0A944RZG4-F1
#
_cell.length_a   1.000
_cell.length_b   1.000
_cell.length_c   1.000
_cell.angle_alpha   90.00
_cell.angle_beta   90.00
_cell.angle_gamma   90.00
#
_symmetry.space_group_name_H-M   'P 1'
#
loop_
_entity.id
_entity.type
_entity.pdbx_description
1 polymer ?
#
loop_
_entity_poly.entity_id
_entity_poly.type
_entity_poly.pdbx_seq_one_letter_code
_entity_poly.pdbx_strand_id
1 'polypeptide(L)'
;MIPLVSSLSYGPLNMCQLPRLWWKASLKAAGLLAEDYPECTGFLDEMVLERCGLEVQVTLEHIHSVRPDYLTFEQWVREQTQGGPETAVQQEWNTYVRGRIHKQGKIDGINHAVGLPADGGVDSAVVLNHLEDWHYYFERDLNGQDLSPWQGKVVPLISSLDIGPLGLVQLARTWHKVQLEGAGLLHPDYPGCGGGLDRRLIVEALEMEVETVIEYLQGERPGYLALEAWILDQISDREGLGSRTQVFNASVVERIHVAEKRADIHNNLGRVDDGSLPQQGVVLNHVEDWHYAHSAIIAR
;
A
#
# COMPACT_ATOMS: atom_id res chain seq x y z
N MET A 1 -8.97 12.29 1.25
CA MET A 1 -8.35 10.97 1.47
C MET A 1 -6.85 11.06 1.36
N ILE A 2 -6.15 10.48 2.32
CA ILE A 2 -4.72 10.18 2.25
C ILE A 2 -4.52 9.02 1.25
N PRO A 3 -3.62 9.14 0.27
CA PRO A 3 -3.30 8.07 -0.66
C PRO A 3 -2.47 6.98 0.04
N LEU A 4 -3.11 5.87 0.41
CA LEU A 4 -2.43 4.76 1.12
C LEU A 4 -1.63 3.81 0.22
N VAL A 5 -1.74 3.93 -1.11
CA VAL A 5 -0.86 3.23 -2.04
C VAL A 5 0.56 3.78 -1.88
N SER A 6 1.48 3.00 -1.31
CA SER A 6 2.83 3.46 -1.00
C SER A 6 3.74 3.60 -2.22
N SER A 7 4.87 4.28 -2.06
CA SER A 7 5.91 4.37 -3.10
C SER A 7 6.57 3.02 -3.42
N LEU A 8 6.47 2.01 -2.55
CA LEU A 8 6.97 0.65 -2.84
C LEU A 8 6.02 -0.15 -3.72
N SER A 9 4.76 0.29 -3.86
CA SER A 9 3.79 -0.38 -4.70
C SER A 9 4.21 -0.33 -6.17
N TYR A 10 4.09 -1.47 -6.84
CA TYR A 10 4.29 -1.62 -8.28
C TYR A 10 3.22 -2.56 -8.85
N GLY A 11 2.87 -2.33 -10.11
CA GLY A 11 1.97 -3.17 -10.90
C GLY A 11 2.69 -4.02 -11.94
N PRO A 12 1.98 -4.51 -12.97
CA PRO A 12 2.56 -5.31 -14.05
C PRO A 12 3.70 -4.67 -14.83
N LEU A 13 3.79 -3.34 -14.90
CA LEU A 13 4.95 -2.63 -15.47
C LEU A 13 6.19 -2.66 -14.57
N ASN A 14 6.07 -3.15 -13.33
CA ASN A 14 7.15 -3.26 -12.36
C ASN A 14 7.87 -1.92 -12.12
N MET A 15 7.09 -0.83 -12.05
CA MET A 15 7.58 0.51 -11.71
C MET A 15 7.03 0.91 -10.35
N CYS A 16 7.89 0.94 -9.33
CA CYS A 16 7.56 1.56 -8.04
C CYS A 16 7.08 3.00 -8.23
N GLN A 17 6.29 3.55 -7.30
CA GLN A 17 5.67 4.88 -7.37
C GLN A 17 4.57 5.07 -8.43
N LEU A 18 4.62 4.41 -9.58
CA LEU A 18 3.64 4.61 -10.65
C LEU A 18 2.18 4.37 -10.20
N PRO A 19 1.85 3.31 -9.42
CA PRO A 19 0.51 3.14 -8.86
C PRO A 19 0.11 4.25 -7.90
N ARG A 20 1.05 4.76 -7.09
CA ARG A 20 0.77 5.86 -6.16
C ARG A 20 0.43 7.14 -6.90
N LEU A 21 1.18 7.46 -7.97
CA LEU A 21 0.89 8.61 -8.83
C LEU A 21 -0.50 8.49 -9.45
N TRP A 22 -0.80 7.34 -10.08
CA TRP A 22 -2.12 7.09 -10.66
C TRP A 22 -3.24 7.26 -9.63
N TRP A 23 -3.06 6.70 -8.43
CA TRP A 23 -4.07 6.77 -7.38
C TRP A 23 -4.30 8.20 -6.89
N LYS A 24 -3.23 8.98 -6.70
CA LYS A 24 -3.32 10.40 -6.32
C LYS A 24 -4.06 11.22 -7.36
N ALA A 25 -3.70 11.09 -8.64
CA ALA A 25 -4.37 11.78 -9.74
C ALA A 25 -5.83 11.34 -9.89
N SER A 26 -6.12 10.04 -9.69
CA SER A 26 -7.50 9.52 -9.71
C SER A 26 -8.35 10.11 -8.57
N LEU A 27 -7.79 10.17 -7.35
CA LEU A 27 -8.44 10.85 -6.22
C LEU A 27 -8.64 12.35 -6.48
N LYS A 28 -7.67 13.03 -7.11
CA LYS A 28 -7.78 14.45 -7.45
C LYS A 28 -8.89 14.69 -8.47
N ALA A 29 -8.95 13.88 -9.52
CA ALA A 29 -10.00 13.91 -10.54
C ALA A 29 -11.41 13.70 -9.95
N ALA A 30 -11.51 12.90 -8.90
CA ALA A 30 -12.75 12.65 -8.17
C ALA A 30 -13.06 13.71 -7.09
N GLY A 31 -12.17 14.67 -6.84
CA GLY A 31 -12.33 15.65 -5.76
C GLY A 31 -12.20 15.05 -4.36
N LEU A 32 -11.52 13.91 -4.24
CA LEU A 32 -11.38 13.13 -3.00
C LEU A 32 -9.96 13.13 -2.42
N LEU A 33 -8.97 13.63 -3.16
CA LEU A 33 -7.60 13.78 -2.65
C LEU A 33 -7.60 14.83 -1.53
N ALA A 34 -6.88 14.53 -0.44
CA ALA A 34 -6.67 15.50 0.63
C ALA A 34 -6.10 16.82 0.11
N GLU A 35 -6.57 17.95 0.64
CA GLU A 35 -6.16 19.29 0.19
C GLU A 35 -4.64 19.49 0.27
N ASP A 36 -4.03 19.03 1.37
CA ASP A 36 -2.59 19.16 1.61
C ASP A 36 -1.73 18.13 0.83
N TYR A 37 -2.37 17.23 0.07
CA TYR A 37 -1.65 16.25 -0.74
C TYR A 37 -1.60 16.71 -2.20
N PRO A 38 -0.41 17.07 -2.71
CA PRO A 38 -0.27 17.40 -4.13
C PRO A 38 -0.50 16.15 -4.98
N GLU A 39 -1.22 16.26 -6.09
CA GLU A 39 -1.43 15.13 -7.01
C GLU A 39 -0.11 14.65 -7.64
N CYS A 40 0.82 15.57 -7.91
CA CYS A 40 2.16 15.33 -8.44
C CYS A 40 3.17 16.21 -7.70
N THR A 41 4.20 15.61 -7.10
CA THR A 41 5.14 16.27 -6.16
C THR A 41 6.43 16.80 -6.82
N GLY A 42 6.55 16.80 -8.14
CA GLY A 42 7.77 17.26 -8.83
C GLY A 42 8.97 16.29 -8.74
N PHE A 43 9.06 15.51 -7.67
CA PHE A 43 10.21 14.66 -7.39
C PHE A 43 9.95 13.21 -7.84
N LEU A 44 9.57 12.30 -6.94
CA LEU A 44 9.32 10.90 -7.29
C LEU A 44 8.26 10.76 -8.39
N ASP A 45 7.25 11.65 -8.38
CA ASP A 45 6.18 11.63 -9.35
C ASP A 45 6.65 12.02 -10.77
N GLU A 46 7.50 13.03 -10.93
CA GLU A 46 8.05 13.36 -12.26
C GLU A 46 9.11 12.35 -12.68
N MET A 47 9.97 11.92 -11.76
CA MET A 47 11.03 10.95 -12.07
C MET A 47 10.46 9.61 -12.56
N VAL A 48 9.36 9.10 -11.97
CA VAL A 48 8.76 7.85 -12.45
C VAL A 48 8.16 8.02 -13.85
N LEU A 49 7.55 9.17 -14.14
CA LEU A 49 7.03 9.47 -15.48
C LEU A 49 8.15 9.61 -16.50
N GLU A 50 9.23 10.30 -16.16
CA GLU A 50 10.43 10.41 -17.00
C GLU A 50 11.03 9.04 -17.30
N ARG A 51 11.18 8.18 -16.28
CA ARG A 51 11.67 6.80 -16.47
C ARG A 51 10.73 5.93 -17.29
N CYS A 52 9.44 6.23 -17.27
CA CYS A 52 8.48 5.63 -18.19
C CYS A 52 8.51 6.25 -19.58
N GLY A 53 9.16 7.39 -19.83
CA GLY A 53 9.10 8.11 -21.10
C GLY A 53 7.79 8.86 -21.31
N LEU A 54 7.18 9.37 -20.24
CA LEU A 54 5.89 10.04 -20.22
C LEU A 54 6.03 11.53 -19.89
N GLU A 55 5.20 12.35 -20.54
CA GLU A 55 5.08 13.78 -20.24
C GLU A 55 4.06 14.02 -19.12
N VAL A 56 4.47 14.76 -18.07
CA VAL A 56 3.69 14.97 -16.84
C VAL A 56 2.27 15.47 -17.13
N GLN A 57 2.16 16.55 -17.90
CA GLN A 57 0.88 17.18 -18.18
C GLN A 57 -0.05 16.26 -19.00
N VAL A 58 0.51 15.54 -19.98
CA VAL A 58 -0.24 14.62 -20.83
C VAL A 58 -0.76 13.44 -20.01
N THR A 59 0.06 12.90 -19.11
CA THR A 59 -0.35 11.82 -18.22
C THR A 59 -1.46 12.24 -17.25
N LEU A 60 -1.32 13.40 -16.60
CA LEU A 60 -2.35 13.90 -15.68
C LEU A 60 -3.65 14.20 -16.42
N GLU A 61 -3.58 14.82 -17.60
CA GLU A 61 -4.77 15.08 -18.43
C GLU A 61 -5.46 13.78 -18.86
N HIS A 62 -4.71 12.75 -19.22
CA HIS A 62 -5.26 11.43 -19.53
C HIS A 62 -6.01 10.83 -18.33
N ILE A 63 -5.38 10.83 -17.13
CA ILE A 63 -6.01 10.29 -15.93
C ILE A 63 -7.27 11.08 -15.57
N HIS A 64 -7.26 12.40 -15.69
CA HIS A 64 -8.39 13.24 -15.33
C HIS A 64 -9.58 13.10 -16.29
N SER A 65 -9.30 13.03 -17.60
CA SER A 65 -10.32 13.00 -18.63
C SER A 65 -10.89 11.61 -18.88
N VAL A 66 -10.02 10.59 -18.96
CA VAL A 66 -10.41 9.20 -19.25
C VAL A 66 -10.80 8.46 -17.98
N ARG A 67 -10.21 8.82 -16.83
CA ARG A 67 -10.37 8.13 -15.54
C ARG A 67 -10.16 6.61 -15.64
N PRO A 68 -9.05 6.14 -16.23
CA PRO A 68 -8.81 4.71 -16.42
C PRO A 68 -8.59 3.99 -15.08
N ASP A 69 -9.03 2.74 -15.00
CA ASP A 69 -8.52 1.85 -13.95
C ASP A 69 -7.02 1.60 -14.13
N TYR A 70 -6.35 1.02 -13.13
CA TYR A 70 -4.90 0.94 -13.15
C TYR A 70 -4.35 0.08 -14.31
N LEU A 71 -5.03 -1.02 -14.67
CA LEU A 71 -4.59 -1.87 -15.77
C LEU A 71 -4.78 -1.20 -17.14
N THR A 72 -5.88 -0.45 -17.31
CA THR A 72 -6.11 0.38 -18.50
C THR A 72 -5.08 1.50 -18.58
N PHE A 73 -4.71 2.11 -17.45
CA PHE A 73 -3.66 3.12 -17.38
C PHE A 73 -2.29 2.53 -17.77
N GLU A 74 -1.88 1.39 -17.21
CA GLU A 74 -0.61 0.77 -17.60
C GLU A 74 -0.59 0.36 -19.08
N GLN A 75 -1.73 -0.09 -19.62
CA GLN A 75 -1.84 -0.37 -21.05
C GLN A 75 -1.62 0.89 -21.89
N TRP A 76 -2.23 2.01 -21.50
CA TRP A 76 -1.98 3.31 -22.14
C TRP A 76 -0.49 3.71 -22.05
N VAL A 77 0.16 3.51 -20.89
CA VAL A 77 1.61 3.77 -20.74
C VAL A 77 2.42 2.96 -21.75
N ARG A 78 2.11 1.67 -21.93
CA ARG A 78 2.79 0.82 -22.93
C ARG A 78 2.60 1.35 -24.35
N GLU A 79 1.42 1.83 -24.69
CA GLU A 79 1.11 2.39 -26.00
C GLU A 79 1.87 3.70 -26.27
N GLN A 80 1.99 4.58 -25.27
CA GLN A 80 2.75 5.83 -25.41
C GLN A 80 4.26 5.59 -25.60
N THR A 81 4.77 4.46 -25.11
CA THR A 81 6.21 4.22 -24.92
C THR A 81 6.73 3.04 -25.72
N GLN A 82 5.92 2.52 -26.65
CA GLN A 82 6.25 1.38 -27.51
C GLN A 82 6.62 0.10 -26.72
N GLY A 83 5.95 -0.15 -25.59
CA GLY A 83 6.07 -1.40 -24.81
C GLY A 83 6.30 -1.23 -23.32
N GLY A 84 6.59 -0.01 -22.85
CA GLY A 84 6.95 0.30 -21.46
C GLY A 84 8.47 0.43 -21.23
N PRO A 85 8.89 0.78 -20.00
CA PRO A 85 10.31 0.87 -19.66
C PRO A 85 11.02 -0.47 -19.80
N GLU A 86 12.27 -0.44 -20.26
CA GLU A 86 13.12 -1.63 -20.32
C GLU A 86 13.42 -2.21 -18.92
N THR A 87 13.69 -3.51 -18.85
CA THR A 87 13.99 -4.21 -17.58
C THR A 87 15.13 -3.56 -16.80
N ALA A 88 16.17 -3.05 -17.49
CA ALA A 88 17.29 -2.38 -16.84
C ALA A 88 16.85 -1.07 -16.15
N VAL A 89 15.96 -0.30 -16.78
CA VAL A 89 15.36 0.92 -16.21
C VAL A 89 14.48 0.58 -15.02
N GLN A 90 13.65 -0.46 -15.13
CA GLN A 90 12.81 -0.93 -14.01
C GLN A 90 13.66 -1.31 -12.80
N GLN A 91 14.75 -2.06 -13.02
CA GLN A 91 15.66 -2.49 -11.95
C GLN A 91 16.39 -1.30 -11.31
N GLU A 92 16.94 -0.40 -12.11
CA GLU A 92 17.59 0.83 -11.64
C GLU A 92 16.62 1.67 -10.81
N TRP A 93 15.44 1.96 -11.35
CA TRP A 93 14.41 2.77 -10.69
C TRP A 93 13.96 2.15 -9.38
N ASN A 94 13.60 0.86 -9.37
CA ASN A 94 13.11 0.22 -8.16
C ASN A 94 14.20 0.08 -7.10
N THR A 95 15.46 -0.08 -7.50
CA THR A 95 16.61 -0.07 -6.58
C THR A 95 16.78 1.31 -5.98
N TYR A 96 16.72 2.36 -6.80
CA TYR A 96 16.75 3.74 -6.34
C TYR A 96 15.66 3.98 -5.31
N VAL A 97 14.38 3.74 -5.63
CA VAL A 97 13.24 3.97 -4.72
C VAL A 97 13.41 3.24 -3.39
N ARG A 98 13.78 1.95 -3.40
CA ARG A 98 13.95 1.15 -2.17
C ARG A 98 15.14 1.62 -1.31
N GLY A 99 16.21 2.11 -1.94
CA GLY A 99 17.41 2.58 -1.26
C GLY A 99 17.38 4.06 -0.85
N ARG A 100 16.28 4.78 -1.08
CA ARG A 100 16.21 6.22 -0.76
C ARG A 100 16.24 6.45 0.75
N ILE A 101 17.07 7.40 1.15
CA ILE A 101 17.16 7.94 2.52
C ILE A 101 16.75 9.42 2.50
N HIS A 102 16.01 9.86 3.51
CA HIS A 102 15.63 11.28 3.63
C HIS A 102 16.78 12.12 4.21
N LYS A 103 16.74 13.43 3.96
CA LYS A 103 17.63 14.37 4.67
C LYS A 103 17.18 14.48 6.12
N GLN A 104 18.12 14.68 7.05
CA GLN A 104 17.85 14.72 8.49
C GLN A 104 16.66 15.61 8.87
N GLY A 105 16.56 16.83 8.34
CA GLY A 105 15.43 17.71 8.68
C GLY A 105 14.04 17.16 8.29
N LYS A 106 13.92 16.36 7.23
CA LYS A 106 12.65 15.68 6.89
C LYS A 106 12.42 14.45 7.77
N ILE A 107 13.49 13.73 8.15
CA ILE A 107 13.41 12.64 9.14
C ILE A 107 12.89 13.20 10.47
N ASP A 108 13.50 14.26 10.99
CA ASP A 108 13.11 14.90 12.25
C ASP A 108 11.64 15.38 12.21
N GLY A 109 11.24 15.99 11.10
CA GLY A 109 9.87 16.46 10.90
C GLY A 109 8.85 15.31 10.90
N ILE A 110 9.14 14.21 10.20
CA ILE A 110 8.27 13.02 10.20
C ILE A 110 8.24 12.39 11.58
N ASN A 111 9.40 12.16 12.20
CA ASN A 111 9.49 11.55 13.52
C ASN A 111 8.67 12.33 14.55
N HIS A 112 8.77 13.65 14.54
CA HIS A 112 7.94 14.51 15.37
C HIS A 112 6.45 14.34 15.09
N ALA A 113 6.03 14.33 13.81
CA ALA A 113 4.64 14.20 13.42
C ALA A 113 4.03 12.85 13.85
N VAL A 114 4.75 11.75 13.62
CA VAL A 114 4.22 10.40 13.90
C VAL A 114 4.49 9.94 15.34
N GLY A 115 5.25 10.70 16.13
CA GLY A 115 5.62 10.35 17.50
C GLY A 115 6.75 9.33 17.63
N LEU A 116 7.60 9.19 16.60
CA LEU A 116 8.84 8.41 16.72
C LEU A 116 9.89 9.22 17.51
N PRO A 117 10.71 8.56 18.34
CA PRO A 117 11.83 9.23 18.99
C PRO A 117 12.87 9.68 17.94
N ALA A 118 13.64 10.73 18.25
CA ALA A 118 14.60 11.32 17.33
C ALA A 118 15.70 10.35 16.88
N ASP A 119 15.99 9.33 17.68
CA ASP A 119 16.92 8.23 17.43
C ASP A 119 16.21 6.92 17.00
N GLY A 120 14.97 7.01 16.51
CA GLY A 120 14.11 5.87 16.15
C GLY A 120 14.63 4.95 15.03
N GLY A 121 15.82 5.19 14.50
CA GLY A 121 16.55 4.26 13.63
C GLY A 121 15.98 4.04 12.24
N VAL A 122 14.91 4.76 11.85
CA VAL A 122 14.32 4.68 10.50
C VAL A 122 14.77 5.87 9.68
N ASP A 123 15.62 5.62 8.67
CA ASP A 123 16.12 6.64 7.73
C ASP A 123 15.56 6.46 6.31
N SER A 124 14.99 5.30 6.02
CA SER A 124 14.35 4.99 4.74
C SER A 124 13.26 5.99 4.42
N ALA A 125 13.45 6.71 3.32
CA ALA A 125 12.54 7.75 2.89
C ALA A 125 11.14 7.20 2.59
N VAL A 126 11.07 5.98 2.07
CA VAL A 126 9.79 5.36 1.71
C VAL A 126 9.05 4.89 2.96
N VAL A 127 9.78 4.32 3.93
CA VAL A 127 9.16 3.89 5.20
C VAL A 127 8.64 5.11 5.96
N LEU A 128 9.45 6.16 6.09
CA LEU A 128 9.01 7.39 6.74
C LEU A 128 7.79 8.02 6.04
N ASN A 129 7.76 8.03 4.70
CA ASN A 129 6.63 8.56 3.96
C ASN A 129 5.32 7.80 4.21
N HIS A 130 5.32 6.46 4.17
CA HIS A 130 4.07 5.74 4.45
C HIS A 130 3.69 5.76 5.93
N LEU A 131 4.63 5.94 6.87
CA LEU A 131 4.32 6.10 8.29
C LEU A 131 3.60 7.43 8.53
N GLU A 132 4.08 8.49 7.88
CA GLU A 132 3.41 9.80 7.86
C GLU A 132 2.01 9.70 7.24
N ASP A 133 1.86 8.98 6.11
CA ASP A 133 0.54 8.72 5.51
C ASP A 133 -0.38 7.94 6.45
N TRP A 134 0.09 6.87 7.09
CA TRP A 134 -0.73 6.03 7.98
C TRP A 134 -1.15 6.80 9.22
N HIS A 135 -0.26 7.64 9.76
CA HIS A 135 -0.57 8.54 10.86
C HIS A 135 -1.69 9.52 10.48
N TYR A 136 -1.54 10.25 9.37
CA TYR A 136 -2.56 11.20 8.94
C TYR A 136 -3.85 10.52 8.50
N TYR A 137 -3.79 9.31 7.94
CA TYR A 137 -4.97 8.51 7.64
C TYR A 137 -5.70 8.16 8.94
N PHE A 138 -4.98 7.67 9.94
CA PHE A 138 -5.57 7.25 11.20
C PHE A 138 -6.24 8.43 11.92
N GLU A 139 -5.56 9.56 12.03
CA GLU A 139 -6.07 10.75 12.69
C GLU A 139 -7.20 11.43 11.91
N ARG A 140 -6.99 11.69 10.61
CA ARG A 140 -7.91 12.51 9.81
C ARG A 140 -8.98 11.70 9.11
N ASP A 141 -8.58 10.67 8.37
CA ASP A 141 -9.53 9.96 7.50
C ASP A 141 -10.42 8.99 8.30
N LEU A 142 -9.81 8.19 9.17
CA LEU A 142 -10.49 7.17 9.96
C LEU A 142 -11.19 7.77 11.18
N ASN A 143 -10.48 8.52 12.02
CA ASN A 143 -11.04 9.08 13.25
C ASN A 143 -11.71 10.46 13.04
N GLY A 144 -11.26 11.24 12.05
CA GLY A 144 -11.85 12.54 11.69
C GLY A 144 -13.11 12.47 10.82
N GLN A 145 -13.63 11.27 10.53
CA GLN A 145 -14.88 11.02 9.80
C GLN A 145 -14.90 11.39 8.30
N ASP A 146 -13.77 11.75 7.67
CA ASP A 146 -13.72 12.00 6.21
C ASP A 146 -14.14 10.77 5.40
N LEU A 147 -14.01 9.57 5.98
CA LEU A 147 -14.45 8.32 5.35
C LEU A 147 -15.90 7.94 5.67
N SER A 148 -16.63 8.67 6.50
CA SER A 148 -18.02 8.36 6.85
C SER A 148 -18.96 8.18 5.64
N PRO A 149 -18.82 8.90 4.50
CA PRO A 149 -19.68 8.68 3.34
C PRO A 149 -19.46 7.32 2.66
N TRP A 150 -18.39 6.59 3.01
CA TRP A 150 -17.98 5.35 2.34
C TRP A 150 -18.74 4.11 2.79
N GLN A 151 -19.46 4.15 3.92
CA GLN A 151 -20.50 3.17 4.27
C GLN A 151 -20.11 1.70 3.98
N GLY A 152 -18.95 1.24 4.45
CA GLY A 152 -18.49 -0.14 4.22
C GLY A 152 -17.93 -0.42 2.83
N LYS A 153 -17.40 0.58 2.12
CA LYS A 153 -16.83 0.42 0.76
C LYS A 153 -15.35 0.79 0.66
N VAL A 154 -14.67 0.97 1.78
CA VAL A 154 -13.24 1.32 1.77
C VAL A 154 -12.42 0.06 1.56
N VAL A 155 -11.72 0.01 0.44
CA VAL A 155 -10.78 -1.06 0.09
C VAL A 155 -9.45 -0.82 0.83
N PRO A 156 -8.85 -1.85 1.46
CA PRO A 156 -7.59 -1.68 2.15
C PRO A 156 -6.43 -1.50 1.16
N LEU A 157 -5.90 -0.28 1.05
CA LEU A 157 -4.90 0.08 0.03
C LEU A 157 -3.45 0.05 0.52
N ILE A 158 -3.20 -0.20 1.80
CA ILE A 158 -1.86 -0.50 2.31
C ILE A 158 -1.40 -1.82 1.70
N SER A 159 -0.21 -1.82 1.09
CA SER A 159 0.33 -3.00 0.42
C SER A 159 0.68 -4.09 1.43
N SER A 160 0.58 -5.36 1.01
CA SER A 160 1.16 -6.47 1.76
C SER A 160 2.70 -6.46 1.77
N LEU A 161 3.36 -5.53 1.06
CA LEU A 161 4.82 -5.32 1.08
C LEU A 161 5.26 -4.17 1.98
N ASP A 162 4.32 -3.35 2.44
CA ASP A 162 4.67 -2.22 3.29
C ASP A 162 5.16 -2.72 4.66
N ILE A 163 6.20 -2.06 5.18
CA ILE A 163 6.87 -2.40 6.43
C ILE A 163 6.93 -1.19 7.35
N GLY A 164 6.68 -1.36 8.64
CA GLY A 164 7.00 -0.35 9.65
C GLY A 164 8.40 -0.55 10.26
N PRO A 165 8.68 0.12 11.39
CA PRO A 165 9.92 -0.07 12.16
C PRO A 165 10.24 -1.53 12.52
N LEU A 166 9.23 -2.39 12.73
CA LEU A 166 9.45 -3.82 12.95
C LEU A 166 9.94 -4.59 11.70
N GLY A 167 9.94 -3.96 10.53
CA GLY A 167 10.39 -4.57 9.28
C GLY A 167 9.48 -5.69 8.78
N LEU A 168 8.29 -5.87 9.35
CA LEU A 168 7.40 -6.99 9.09
C LEU A 168 6.35 -6.61 8.05
N VAL A 169 6.36 -7.30 6.90
CA VAL A 169 5.36 -7.08 5.85
C VAL A 169 3.99 -7.57 6.31
N GLN A 170 2.92 -7.18 5.61
CA GLN A 170 1.52 -7.49 5.95
C GLN A 170 1.00 -6.84 7.26
N LEU A 171 1.84 -6.51 8.24
CA LEU A 171 1.39 -5.99 9.54
C LEU A 171 0.56 -4.71 9.42
N ALA A 172 1.06 -3.71 8.68
CA ALA A 172 0.32 -2.47 8.42
C ALA A 172 -1.00 -2.72 7.69
N ARG A 173 -1.04 -3.68 6.76
CA ARG A 173 -2.26 -4.06 6.06
C ARG A 173 -3.28 -4.74 7.00
N THR A 174 -2.85 -5.64 7.87
CA THR A 174 -3.71 -6.27 8.88
C THR A 174 -4.29 -5.23 9.82
N TRP A 175 -3.45 -4.33 10.35
CA TRP A 175 -3.88 -3.19 11.18
C TRP A 175 -4.97 -2.38 10.48
N HIS A 176 -4.72 -1.97 9.24
CA HIS A 176 -5.64 -1.14 8.47
C HIS A 176 -6.99 -1.81 8.24
N LYS A 177 -6.98 -3.10 7.90
CA LYS A 177 -8.21 -3.88 7.69
C LYS A 177 -9.04 -4.01 8.98
N VAL A 178 -8.43 -4.38 10.10
CA VAL A 178 -9.14 -4.50 11.39
C VAL A 178 -9.68 -3.15 11.83
N GLN A 179 -8.92 -2.07 11.62
CA GLN A 179 -9.36 -0.72 11.96
C GLN A 179 -10.52 -0.23 11.11
N LEU A 180 -10.55 -0.57 9.82
CA LEU A 180 -11.67 -0.32 8.92
C LEU A 180 -12.90 -1.15 9.31
N GLU A 181 -12.72 -2.42 9.67
CA GLU A 181 -13.81 -3.30 10.09
C GLU A 181 -14.46 -2.79 11.38
N GLY A 182 -13.66 -2.44 12.38
CA GLY A 182 -14.15 -1.86 13.65
C GLY A 182 -14.86 -0.51 13.46
N ALA A 183 -14.55 0.22 12.39
CA ALA A 183 -15.25 1.45 12.00
C ALA A 183 -16.49 1.22 11.12
N GLY A 184 -16.78 -0.02 10.71
CA GLY A 184 -17.85 -0.32 9.75
C GLY A 184 -17.59 0.22 8.34
N LEU A 185 -16.32 0.44 7.99
CA LEU A 185 -15.90 1.05 6.72
C LEU A 185 -15.29 0.05 5.74
N LEU A 186 -14.87 -1.13 6.20
CA LEU A 186 -14.22 -2.13 5.36
C LEU A 186 -15.13 -2.65 4.25
N HIS A 187 -14.59 -2.74 3.04
CA HIS A 187 -15.26 -3.34 1.89
C HIS A 187 -15.64 -4.81 2.16
N PRO A 188 -16.86 -5.28 1.82
CA PRO A 188 -17.38 -6.59 2.23
C PRO A 188 -16.58 -7.79 1.73
N ASP A 189 -15.86 -7.65 0.61
CA ASP A 189 -15.00 -8.72 0.07
C ASP A 189 -13.69 -8.91 0.87
N TYR A 190 -13.45 -8.08 1.88
CA TYR A 190 -12.26 -8.15 2.72
C TYR A 190 -12.67 -8.50 4.16
N PRO A 191 -12.13 -9.58 4.74
CA PRO A 191 -12.27 -9.82 6.18
C PRO A 191 -11.35 -8.87 6.95
N GLY A 192 -11.70 -8.41 8.15
CA GLY A 192 -10.79 -7.60 8.99
C GLY A 192 -9.48 -8.34 9.27
N CYS A 193 -9.57 -9.57 9.77
CA CYS A 193 -8.46 -10.53 9.86
C CYS A 193 -8.87 -11.85 9.20
N GLY A 194 -8.34 -12.13 8.01
CA GLY A 194 -8.64 -13.35 7.26
C GLY A 194 -7.75 -14.53 7.65
N GLY A 195 -8.17 -15.74 7.27
CA GLY A 195 -7.40 -16.97 7.48
C GLY A 195 -6.11 -17.09 6.64
N GLY A 196 -5.84 -16.13 5.76
CA GLY A 196 -4.66 -16.09 4.88
C GLY A 196 -3.45 -15.42 5.53
N LEU A 197 -2.89 -14.40 4.86
CA LEU A 197 -1.67 -13.72 5.31
C LEU A 197 -1.81 -13.08 6.70
N ASP A 198 -2.99 -12.57 7.06
CA ASP A 198 -3.21 -11.92 8.36
C ASP A 198 -3.00 -12.92 9.52
N ARG A 199 -3.62 -14.11 9.43
CA ARG A 199 -3.42 -15.18 10.41
C ARG A 199 -1.98 -15.68 10.43
N ARG A 200 -1.39 -15.92 9.26
CA ARG A 200 0.00 -16.41 9.15
C ARG A 200 0.99 -15.42 9.76
N LEU A 201 0.80 -14.12 9.54
CA LEU A 201 1.61 -13.07 10.17
C LEU A 201 1.59 -13.21 11.69
N ILE A 202 0.40 -13.28 12.29
CA ILE A 202 0.25 -13.30 13.74
C ILE A 202 0.83 -14.59 14.35
N VAL A 203 0.57 -15.74 13.71
CA VAL A 203 0.99 -17.04 14.26
C VAL A 203 2.45 -17.38 13.93
N GLU A 204 2.89 -17.17 12.69
CA GLU A 204 4.22 -17.61 12.24
C GLU A 204 5.30 -16.55 12.51
N ALA A 205 4.99 -15.27 12.32
CA ALA A 205 5.99 -14.21 12.50
C ALA A 205 6.02 -13.67 13.93
N LEU A 206 4.84 -13.41 14.51
CA LEU A 206 4.75 -12.88 15.89
C LEU A 206 4.72 -13.98 16.96
N GLU A 207 4.29 -15.20 16.62
CA GLU A 207 3.99 -16.30 17.58
C GLU A 207 3.04 -15.86 18.69
N MET A 208 1.98 -15.16 18.29
CA MET A 208 0.93 -14.69 19.19
C MET A 208 -0.39 -15.39 18.88
N GLU A 209 -1.28 -15.40 19.88
CA GLU A 209 -2.67 -15.80 19.67
C GLU A 209 -3.42 -14.76 18.84
N VAL A 210 -4.16 -15.21 17.84
CA VAL A 210 -4.88 -14.33 16.90
C VAL A 210 -5.90 -13.50 17.66
N GLU A 211 -6.67 -14.14 18.52
CA GLU A 211 -7.72 -13.52 19.32
C GLU A 211 -7.16 -12.37 20.18
N THR A 212 -6.02 -12.57 20.84
CA THR A 212 -5.35 -11.54 21.64
C THR A 212 -5.00 -10.29 20.83
N VAL A 213 -4.45 -10.47 19.62
CA VAL A 213 -4.09 -9.34 18.74
C VAL A 213 -5.33 -8.62 18.22
N ILE A 214 -6.36 -9.36 17.84
CA ILE A 214 -7.60 -8.79 17.33
C ILE A 214 -8.39 -8.07 18.43
N GLU A 215 -8.47 -8.62 19.63
CA GLU A 215 -9.10 -7.97 20.78
C GLU A 215 -8.40 -6.64 21.12
N TYR A 216 -7.07 -6.59 21.10
CA TYR A 216 -6.32 -5.35 21.28
C TYR A 216 -6.61 -4.32 20.18
N LEU A 217 -6.55 -4.74 18.91
CA LEU A 217 -6.82 -3.86 17.77
C LEU A 217 -8.25 -3.29 17.76
N GLN A 218 -9.24 -4.10 18.12
CA GLN A 218 -10.64 -3.69 18.14
C GLN A 218 -11.02 -2.91 19.40
N GLY A 219 -10.44 -3.26 20.55
CA GLY A 219 -10.72 -2.63 21.84
C GLY A 219 -10.02 -1.28 22.01
N GLU A 220 -8.69 -1.25 21.82
CA GLU A 220 -7.89 -0.04 22.04
C GLU A 220 -7.82 0.85 20.79
N ARG A 221 -8.05 0.27 19.60
CA ARG A 221 -7.94 0.95 18.30
C ARG A 221 -6.67 1.81 18.18
N PRO A 222 -5.47 1.22 18.35
CA PRO A 222 -4.22 1.96 18.34
C PRO A 222 -3.87 2.53 16.95
N GLY A 223 -3.14 3.65 16.93
CA GLY A 223 -2.37 4.05 15.75
C GLY A 223 -1.27 3.02 15.44
N TYR A 224 -0.73 3.01 14.22
CA TYR A 224 0.17 1.94 13.78
C TYR A 224 1.43 1.79 14.65
N LEU A 225 2.07 2.89 15.06
CA LEU A 225 3.27 2.81 15.91
C LEU A 225 2.97 2.35 17.33
N ALA A 226 1.77 2.68 17.86
CA ALA A 226 1.32 2.16 19.14
C ALA A 226 1.07 0.64 19.07
N LEU A 227 0.57 0.13 17.93
CA LEU A 227 0.49 -1.31 17.70
C LEU A 227 1.87 -1.97 17.71
N GLU A 228 2.85 -1.45 16.97
CA GLU A 228 4.20 -2.05 16.96
C GLU A 228 4.85 -2.03 18.35
N ALA A 229 4.69 -0.94 19.11
CA ALA A 229 5.15 -0.86 20.49
C ALA A 229 4.50 -1.92 21.38
N TRP A 230 3.17 -2.07 21.28
CA TRP A 230 2.45 -3.10 22.03
C TRP A 230 2.90 -4.51 21.64
N ILE A 231 3.08 -4.80 20.34
CA ILE A 231 3.60 -6.09 19.87
C ILE A 231 4.96 -6.39 20.50
N LEU A 232 5.89 -5.43 20.49
CA LEU A 232 7.20 -5.62 21.12
C LEU A 232 7.08 -5.97 22.61
N ASP A 233 6.15 -5.34 23.32
CA ASP A 233 5.90 -5.62 24.73
C ASP A 233 5.25 -6.99 24.98
N GLN A 234 4.50 -7.53 24.01
CA GLN A 234 3.90 -8.87 24.11
C GLN A 234 4.83 -10.00 23.67
N ILE A 235 5.79 -9.74 22.77
CA ILE A 235 6.66 -10.79 22.25
C ILE A 235 7.57 -11.34 23.35
N SER A 236 7.44 -12.65 23.58
CA SER A 236 8.23 -13.41 24.54
C SER A 236 9.67 -13.67 24.06
N ASP A 237 9.84 -14.01 22.78
CA ASP A 237 11.15 -14.23 22.13
C ASP A 237 11.51 -13.09 21.16
N ARG A 238 12.12 -12.03 21.70
CA ARG A 238 12.59 -10.88 20.92
C ARG A 238 13.83 -11.21 20.07
N GLU A 239 14.66 -12.16 20.50
CA GLU A 239 15.88 -12.54 19.76
C GLU A 239 15.52 -13.29 18.48
N GLY A 240 14.52 -14.17 18.54
CA GLY A 240 14.01 -14.91 17.38
C GLY A 240 13.11 -14.12 16.44
N LEU A 241 12.67 -12.91 16.80
CA LEU A 241 11.78 -12.09 15.95
C LEU A 241 12.42 -11.75 14.60
N GLY A 242 13.72 -11.45 14.57
CA GLY A 242 14.41 -11.07 13.34
C GLY A 242 14.42 -12.17 12.28
N SER A 243 14.69 -13.41 12.69
CA SER A 243 14.71 -14.57 11.77
C SER A 243 13.30 -14.92 11.28
N ARG A 244 12.30 -14.89 12.17
CA ARG A 244 10.89 -15.11 11.83
C ARG A 244 10.38 -14.06 10.85
N THR A 245 10.72 -12.79 11.08
CA THR A 245 10.41 -11.68 10.16
C THR A 245 11.01 -11.92 8.79
N GLN A 246 12.29 -12.31 8.71
CA GLN A 246 12.94 -12.61 7.43
C GLN A 246 12.25 -13.75 6.67
N VAL A 247 11.96 -14.87 7.36
CA VAL A 247 11.28 -16.04 6.76
C VAL A 247 9.87 -15.67 6.28
N PHE A 248 9.10 -14.99 7.12
CA PHE A 248 7.74 -14.58 6.77
C PHE A 248 7.74 -13.63 5.57
N ASN A 249 8.56 -12.58 5.60
CA ASN A 249 8.68 -11.61 4.52
C ASN A 249 9.05 -12.27 3.19
N ALA A 250 10.04 -13.16 3.18
CA ALA A 250 10.42 -13.91 1.99
C ALA A 250 9.23 -14.72 1.45
N SER A 251 8.49 -15.41 2.34
CA SER A 251 7.32 -16.20 1.95
C SER A 251 6.19 -15.37 1.33
N VAL A 252 6.07 -14.08 1.67
CA VAL A 252 5.08 -13.16 1.10
C VAL A 252 5.54 -12.64 -0.25
N VAL A 253 6.81 -12.23 -0.35
CA VAL A 253 7.41 -11.69 -1.59
C VAL A 253 7.46 -12.75 -2.70
N GLU A 254 7.85 -13.98 -2.36
CA GLU A 254 8.00 -15.08 -3.31
C GLU A 254 6.67 -15.79 -3.64
N ARG A 255 5.58 -15.38 -2.99
CA ARG A 255 4.29 -16.07 -3.09
C ARG A 255 3.74 -15.99 -4.51
N ILE A 256 3.41 -17.15 -5.05
CA ILE A 256 2.62 -17.31 -6.28
C ILE A 256 1.22 -17.79 -5.89
N HIS A 257 0.17 -17.18 -6.44
CA HIS A 257 -1.19 -17.64 -6.20
C HIS A 257 -1.45 -18.97 -6.89
N VAL A 258 -2.18 -19.86 -6.21
CA VAL A 258 -2.72 -21.07 -6.83
C VAL A 258 -3.69 -20.70 -7.96
N ALA A 259 -3.88 -21.62 -8.91
CA ALA A 259 -4.66 -21.36 -10.12
C ALA A 259 -6.10 -20.89 -9.84
N GLU A 260 -6.75 -21.44 -8.81
CA GLU A 260 -8.10 -21.05 -8.39
C GLU A 260 -8.14 -19.57 -7.97
N LYS A 261 -7.34 -19.16 -6.97
CA LYS A 261 -7.30 -17.76 -6.53
C LYS A 261 -6.86 -16.81 -7.65
N ARG A 262 -5.97 -17.24 -8.55
CA ARG A 262 -5.60 -16.46 -9.73
C ARG A 262 -6.81 -16.27 -10.67
N ALA A 263 -7.55 -17.33 -10.97
CA ALA A 263 -8.75 -17.26 -11.80
C ALA A 263 -9.81 -16.33 -11.17
N ASP A 264 -10.02 -16.40 -9.86
CA ASP A 264 -10.93 -15.51 -9.13
C ASP A 264 -10.55 -14.04 -9.31
N ILE A 265 -9.26 -13.71 -9.15
CA ILE A 265 -8.75 -12.34 -9.35
C ILE A 265 -9.02 -11.87 -10.77
N HIS A 266 -8.72 -12.69 -11.78
CA HIS A 266 -8.97 -12.33 -13.18
C HIS A 266 -10.46 -12.10 -13.46
N ASN A 267 -11.33 -12.94 -12.89
CA ASN A 267 -12.78 -12.78 -12.98
C ASN A 267 -13.24 -11.46 -12.34
N ASN A 268 -12.71 -11.11 -11.16
CA ASN A 268 -13.01 -9.86 -10.47
C ASN A 268 -12.55 -8.63 -11.28
N LEU A 269 -11.42 -8.76 -11.99
CA LEU A 269 -10.93 -7.75 -12.93
C LEU A 269 -11.70 -7.71 -14.26
N GLY A 270 -12.73 -8.54 -14.44
CA GLY A 270 -13.54 -8.59 -15.66
C GLY A 270 -12.77 -9.07 -16.89
N ARG A 271 -11.70 -9.87 -16.70
CA ARG A 271 -10.82 -10.31 -17.79
C ARG A 271 -10.51 -11.80 -17.74
N VAL A 272 -10.06 -12.34 -18.87
CA VAL A 272 -9.58 -13.72 -18.95
C VAL A 272 -8.18 -13.86 -18.35
N ASP A 273 -7.86 -15.02 -17.81
CA ASP A 273 -6.49 -15.43 -17.48
C ASP A 273 -5.77 -15.89 -18.76
N ASP A 274 -5.21 -14.93 -19.48
CA ASP A 274 -4.44 -15.11 -20.71
C ASP A 274 -2.92 -15.18 -20.47
N GLY A 275 -2.49 -15.19 -19.21
CA GLY A 275 -1.08 -15.18 -18.82
C GLY A 275 -0.35 -13.84 -19.02
N SER A 276 -1.05 -12.75 -19.35
CA SER A 276 -0.43 -11.42 -19.51
C SER A 276 -0.07 -10.74 -18.19
N LEU A 277 -0.75 -11.10 -17.09
CA LEU A 277 -0.43 -10.58 -15.75
C LEU A 277 0.64 -11.44 -15.05
N PRO A 278 1.50 -10.83 -14.21
CA PRO A 278 2.46 -11.59 -13.43
C PRO A 278 1.77 -12.51 -12.43
N GLN A 279 2.37 -13.67 -12.16
CA GLN A 279 1.78 -14.67 -11.24
C GLN A 279 2.02 -14.35 -9.75
N GLN A 280 2.84 -13.33 -9.45
CA GLN A 280 3.15 -12.96 -8.07
C GLN A 280 1.88 -12.53 -7.34
N GLY A 281 1.62 -13.18 -6.20
CA GLY A 281 0.38 -12.97 -5.47
C GLY A 281 0.23 -11.55 -4.93
N VAL A 282 1.35 -10.88 -4.66
CA VAL A 282 1.37 -9.46 -4.28
C VAL A 282 0.86 -8.56 -5.42
N VAL A 283 1.38 -8.73 -6.64
CA VAL A 283 1.00 -7.90 -7.79
C VAL A 283 -0.46 -8.15 -8.16
N LEU A 284 -0.90 -9.40 -8.15
CA LEU A 284 -2.30 -9.76 -8.40
C LEU A 284 -3.25 -9.17 -7.33
N ASN A 285 -2.87 -9.21 -6.05
CA ASN A 285 -3.62 -8.57 -4.99
C ASN A 285 -3.69 -7.04 -5.17
N HIS A 286 -2.57 -6.41 -5.54
CA HIS A 286 -2.53 -4.97 -5.79
C HIS A 286 -3.52 -4.55 -6.87
N VAL A 287 -3.48 -5.20 -8.04
CA VAL A 287 -4.36 -4.80 -9.16
C VAL A 287 -5.84 -5.07 -8.85
N GLU A 288 -6.15 -6.12 -8.09
CA GLU A 288 -7.52 -6.39 -7.59
C GLU A 288 -7.97 -5.28 -6.63
N ASP A 289 -7.14 -4.93 -5.63
CA ASP A 289 -7.43 -3.86 -4.69
C ASP A 289 -7.66 -2.52 -5.40
N TRP A 290 -6.78 -2.18 -6.36
CA TRP A 290 -6.86 -0.93 -7.10
C TRP A 290 -8.08 -0.89 -8.02
N HIS A 291 -8.48 -2.03 -8.59
CA HIS A 291 -9.71 -2.13 -9.38
C HIS A 291 -10.95 -1.86 -8.53
N TYR A 292 -11.06 -2.47 -7.33
CA TYR A 292 -12.18 -2.19 -6.43
C TYR A 292 -12.17 -0.75 -5.92
N ALA A 293 -11.00 -0.21 -5.55
CA ALA A 293 -10.90 1.16 -5.06
C ALA A 293 -11.25 2.19 -6.14
N HIS A 294 -10.81 1.95 -7.38
CA HIS A 294 -11.16 2.77 -8.54
C HIS A 294 -12.66 2.69 -8.83
N SER A 295 -13.24 1.49 -8.88
CA SER A 295 -14.68 1.30 -9.07
C SER A 295 -15.50 2.06 -8.03
N ALA A 296 -15.04 2.08 -6.77
CA ALA A 296 -15.69 2.81 -5.69
C ALA A 296 -15.69 4.33 -5.86
N ILE A 297 -14.64 4.93 -6.45
CA ILE A 297 -14.59 6.38 -6.72
C ILE A 297 -15.32 6.79 -7.99
N ILE A 298 -15.43 5.89 -8.98
CA ILE A 298 -16.17 6.17 -10.21
C ILE A 298 -17.68 6.07 -10.01
N ALA A 299 -18.13 5.18 -9.12
CA ALA A 299 -19.55 5.01 -8.81
C ALA A 299 -20.17 6.14 -7.96
N ARG A 300 -19.40 7.20 -7.66
CA ARG A 300 -19.80 8.34 -6.82
C ARG A 300 -19.93 9.61 -7.66
#